data_AF-A0A3P7QQK9-F1
#
_entry.id   AF-A0A3P7QQK9-F1
#
_cell.length_a   1.000
_cell.length_b   1.000
_cell.length_c   1.000
_cell.angle_alpha   90.00
_cell.angle_beta   90.00
_cell.angle_gamma   90.00
#
_symmetry.space_group_name_H-M   'P 1'
#
loop_
_entity.id
_entity.type
_entity.pdbx_description
1 polymer ?
#
loop_
_entity_poly.entity_id
_entity_poly.type
_entity_poly.pdbx_seq_one_letter_code
_entity_poly.pdbx_strand_id
1 'polypeptide(L)'
;MSPTKTALVILADGVEEMEAVIPADILRRGGVEVTYAGLDGAGKVTCSKKTVITPDSALNDVKSKTFDVVVLPGGSKSSVSLAAVGLE
;
A
#
# COMPACT_ATOMS: atom_id res chain seq x y z
N MET A 1 7.87 26.79 2.05
CA MET A 1 6.93 25.70 1.70
C MET A 1 6.89 24.75 2.88
N SER A 2 5.71 24.36 3.33
CA SER A 2 5.58 23.30 4.34
C SER A 2 6.13 21.99 3.77
N PRO A 3 6.76 21.12 4.59
CA PRO A 3 7.26 19.84 4.10
C PRO A 3 6.12 18.97 3.55
N THR A 4 6.36 18.35 2.40
CA THR A 4 5.40 17.47 1.72
C THR A 4 5.10 16.26 2.61
N LYS A 5 3.81 15.97 2.80
CA LYS A 5 3.35 14.82 3.60
C LYS A 5 3.54 13.52 2.82
N THR A 6 3.70 12.41 3.54
CA THR A 6 3.99 11.09 2.97
C THR A 6 2.98 10.04 3.39
N ALA A 7 2.61 9.15 2.48
CA ALA A 7 1.70 8.04 2.74
C ALA A 7 2.24 6.72 2.19
N LEU A 8 2.03 5.65 2.95
CA LEU A 8 2.32 4.28 2.55
C LEU A 8 1.01 3.53 2.32
N VAL A 9 0.85 2.89 1.16
CA VAL A 9 -0.27 1.98 0.87
C VAL A 9 0.30 0.58 0.71
N ILE A 10 -0.10 -0.35 1.57
CA ILE A 10 0.41 -1.72 1.53
C ILE A 10 -0.47 -2.56 0.60
N LEU A 11 0.17 -3.22 -0.37
CA LEU A 11 -0.48 -4.10 -1.34
C LEU A 11 -0.11 -5.54 -1.04
N ALA A 12 -1.11 -6.39 -0.80
CA ALA A 12 -0.96 -7.83 -0.71
C ALA A 12 -1.89 -8.50 -1.73
N ASP A 13 -1.60 -9.76 -2.07
CA ASP A 13 -2.45 -10.50 -3.01
C ASP A 13 -3.90 -10.61 -2.48
N GLY A 14 -4.86 -10.32 -3.36
CA GLY A 14 -6.29 -10.28 -3.03
C GLY A 14 -6.74 -9.03 -2.27
N VAL A 15 -5.97 -7.94 -2.32
CA VAL A 15 -6.38 -6.61 -1.82
C VAL A 15 -7.59 -6.08 -2.60
N GLU A 16 -8.47 -5.31 -1.94
CA GLU A 16 -9.55 -4.57 -2.61
C GLU A 16 -8.99 -3.36 -3.37
N GLU A 17 -9.06 -3.37 -4.71
CA GLU A 17 -8.41 -2.34 -5.53
C GLU A 17 -9.01 -0.94 -5.33
N MET A 18 -10.31 -0.83 -5.05
CA MET A 18 -10.95 0.47 -4.82
C MET A 18 -10.43 1.10 -3.53
N GLU A 19 -10.26 0.31 -2.48
CA GLU A 19 -9.73 0.78 -1.20
C GLU A 19 -8.23 1.09 -1.26
N ALA A 20 -7.49 0.52 -2.22
CA ALA A 20 -6.09 0.88 -2.45
C ALA A 20 -5.96 2.15 -3.30
N VAL A 21 -6.69 2.21 -4.43
CA VAL A 21 -6.50 3.24 -5.46
C VAL A 21 -7.17 4.57 -5.11
N ILE A 22 -8.40 4.53 -4.58
CA ILE A 22 -9.17 5.75 -4.28
C ILE A 22 -8.46 6.63 -3.23
N PRO A 23 -8.06 6.14 -2.05
CA PRO A 23 -7.38 6.99 -1.08
C PRO A 23 -6.01 7.47 -1.59
N ALA A 24 -5.27 6.63 -2.31
CA ALA A 24 -4.00 7.03 -2.92
C ALA A 24 -4.18 8.18 -3.93
N ASP A 25 -5.19 8.12 -4.79
CA ASP A 25 -5.51 9.18 -5.76
C ASP A 25 -5.89 10.48 -5.05
N ILE A 26 -6.76 10.41 -4.03
CA ILE A 26 -7.16 11.57 -3.23
C ILE A 26 -5.96 12.20 -2.51
N LEU A 27 -5.10 11.39 -1.88
CA LEU A 27 -3.90 11.86 -1.19
C LEU A 27 -2.93 12.53 -2.16
N ARG A 28 -2.67 11.93 -3.34
CA ARG A 28 -1.82 12.53 -4.38
C ARG A 28 -2.38 13.87 -4.86
N ARG A 29 -3.69 13.97 -5.09
CA ARG A 29 -4.37 15.24 -5.44
C ARG A 29 -4.26 16.29 -4.34
N GLY A 30 -4.17 15.87 -3.08
CA GLY A 30 -3.92 16.72 -1.92
C GLY A 30 -2.45 17.11 -1.72
N GLY A 31 -1.54 16.72 -2.61
CA GLY A 31 -0.11 17.02 -2.51
C GLY A 31 0.64 16.11 -1.53
N VAL A 32 0.12 14.92 -1.22
CA VAL A 32 0.80 13.89 -0.43
C VAL A 32 1.57 12.97 -1.36
N GLU A 33 2.84 12.68 -1.04
CA GLU A 33 3.64 11.68 -1.74
C GLU A 33 3.20 10.28 -1.29
N VAL A 34 2.60 9.52 -2.20
CA VAL A 34 2.07 8.18 -1.91
C VAL A 34 2.96 7.10 -2.52
N THR A 35 3.45 6.20 -1.68
CA THR A 35 4.18 4.98 -2.07
C THR A 35 3.30 3.76 -1.95
N TYR A 36 3.13 2.99 -3.02
CA TYR A 36 2.62 1.63 -2.97
C TYR A 36 3.75 0.66 -2.63
N ALA A 37 3.60 -0.09 -1.54
CA ALA A 37 4.57 -1.09 -1.13
C ALA A 37 3.95 -2.48 -1.17
N GLY A 38 4.54 -3.39 -1.94
CA GLY A 38 4.09 -4.77 -2.01
C GLY A 38 4.59 -5.58 -0.83
N LEU A 39 3.67 -6.28 -0.15
CA LEU A 39 3.96 -7.14 0.99
C LEU A 39 4.95 -8.25 0.63
N ASP A 40 4.71 -8.90 -0.52
CA ASP A 40 5.51 -10.03 -1.03
C ASP A 40 6.66 -9.60 -1.96
N GLY A 41 6.89 -8.29 -2.10
CA GLY A 41 7.93 -7.72 -2.96
C GLY A 41 7.42 -6.65 -3.94
N ALA A 42 8.30 -6.15 -4.81
CA ALA A 42 7.96 -5.15 -5.84
C ALA A 42 7.28 -5.74 -7.09
N GLY A 43 6.91 -7.02 -7.05
CA GLY A 43 6.24 -7.72 -8.16
C GLY A 43 4.77 -7.31 -8.31
N LYS A 44 4.16 -7.70 -9.43
CA LYS A 44 2.74 -7.48 -9.69
C LYS A 44 1.87 -8.11 -8.60
N VAL A 45 0.89 -7.37 -8.10
CA VAL A 45 -0.11 -7.81 -7.13
C VAL A 45 -1.45 -7.97 -7.84
N THR A 46 -2.10 -9.12 -7.69
CA THR A 46 -3.45 -9.36 -8.20
C THR A 46 -4.49 -9.05 -7.13
N CYS A 47 -5.35 -8.08 -7.38
CA CYS A 47 -6.42 -7.65 -6.48
C CYS A 47 -7.62 -8.63 -6.48
N SER A 48 -8.55 -8.45 -5.55
CA SER A 48 -9.69 -9.35 -5.33
C SER A 48 -10.58 -9.54 -6.58
N LYS A 49 -10.68 -8.51 -7.45
CA LYS A 49 -11.42 -8.56 -8.72
C LYS A 49 -10.53 -8.66 -9.97
N LYS A 50 -9.31 -9.21 -9.84
CA LYS A 50 -8.35 -9.48 -10.94
C LYS A 50 -7.67 -8.25 -11.55
N THR A 51 -7.91 -7.05 -11.01
CA THR A 51 -7.06 -5.89 -11.31
C THR A 51 -5.63 -6.19 -10.90
N VAL A 52 -4.65 -5.71 -11.68
CA VAL A 52 -3.23 -5.91 -11.39
C VAL A 52 -2.57 -4.58 -11.13
N ILE A 53 -1.96 -4.43 -9.95
CA ILE A 53 -1.23 -3.24 -9.55
C ILE A 53 0.24 -3.61 -9.41
N THR A 54 1.14 -2.77 -9.94
CA THR A 54 2.59 -2.92 -9.71
C THR A 54 2.98 -1.96 -8.61
N PRO A 55 3.47 -2.43 -7.45
CA PRO A 55 3.96 -1.57 -6.37
C PRO A 55 5.16 -0.73 -6.82
N ASP A 56 5.37 0.40 -6.14
CA ASP A 56 6.55 1.25 -6.35
C ASP A 56 7.81 0.61 -5.74
N SER A 57 7.65 -0.19 -4.67
CA SER A 57 8.75 -0.85 -3.93
C SER A 57 8.25 -2.08 -3.15
N ALA A 58 9.17 -2.91 -2.65
CA ALA A 58 8.81 -3.91 -1.64
C ALA A 58 8.64 -3.26 -0.27
N LEU A 59 7.72 -3.77 0.56
CA LEU A 59 7.55 -3.29 1.94
C LEU A 59 8.86 -3.37 2.74
N ASN A 60 9.64 -4.42 2.53
CA ASN A 60 10.95 -4.58 3.16
C ASN A 60 11.95 -3.47 2.83
N ASP A 61 11.82 -2.80 1.69
CA ASP A 61 12.73 -1.72 1.27
C ASP A 61 12.35 -0.36 1.90
N VAL A 62 11.11 -0.25 2.40
CA VAL A 62 10.57 1.00 2.94
C VAL A 62 10.19 0.92 4.41
N LYS A 63 10.24 -0.26 5.04
CA LYS A 63 9.85 -0.45 6.45
C LYS A 63 10.69 0.35 7.46
N SER A 64 11.89 0.77 7.10
CA SER A 64 12.74 1.64 7.93
C SER A 64 12.45 3.13 7.75
N LYS A 65 11.52 3.52 6.87
CA LYS A 65 11.10 4.90 6.64
C LYS A 65 9.89 5.22 7.51
N THR A 66 9.82 6.45 8.01
CA THR A 66 8.62 6.98 8.68
C THR A 66 7.70 7.59 7.63
N PHE A 67 6.41 7.25 7.70
CA PHE A 67 5.36 7.86 6.90
C PHE A 67 4.40 8.63 7.81
N ASP A 68 3.79 9.71 7.31
CA ASP A 68 2.78 10.45 8.07
C ASP A 68 1.47 9.65 8.20
N VAL A 69 1.18 8.75 7.26
CA VAL A 69 0.02 7.86 7.29
C VAL A 69 0.32 6.51 6.62
N VAL A 70 -0.30 5.44 7.14
CA VAL A 70 -0.31 4.11 6.52
C VAL A 70 -1.75 3.75 6.20
N VAL A 71 -2.01 3.37 4.95
CA VAL A 71 -3.29 2.88 4.46
C VAL A 71 -3.22 1.37 4.33
N LEU A 72 -4.16 0.69 4.99
CA LEU A 72 -4.32 -0.76 4.94
C LEU A 72 -5.65 -1.07 4.25
N PRO A 73 -5.65 -1.28 2.93
CA PRO A 73 -6.87 -1.64 2.22
C PRO A 73 -7.32 -3.05 2.63
N GLY A 74 -8.63 -3.26 2.58
CA GLY A 74 -9.26 -4.53 2.89
C GLY A 74 -9.00 -5.61 1.84
N GLY A 75 -9.92 -6.59 1.83
CA GLY A 75 -9.82 -7.81 1.05
C GLY A 75 -9.47 -9.01 1.94
N SER A 76 -10.30 -10.05 1.90
CA SER A 76 -10.24 -11.16 2.86
C SER A 76 -8.92 -11.92 2.84
N LYS A 77 -8.28 -12.04 1.66
CA LYS A 77 -6.95 -12.67 1.53
C LYS A 77 -5.85 -11.73 2.01
N SER A 78 -5.91 -10.48 1.58
CA SER A 78 -4.96 -9.43 1.95
C SER A 78 -4.91 -9.22 3.47
N SER A 79 -6.06 -9.12 4.14
CA SER A 79 -6.13 -8.90 5.60
C SER A 79 -5.51 -10.04 6.41
N VAL A 80 -5.68 -11.28 5.97
CA VAL A 80 -5.02 -12.44 6.58
C VAL A 80 -3.51 -12.38 6.37
N SER A 81 -3.05 -12.07 5.16
CA SER A 81 -1.61 -11.91 4.88
C SER A 81 -0.99 -10.80 5.72
N LEU A 82 -1.66 -9.65 5.81
CA LEU A 82 -1.24 -8.50 6.63
C LEU A 82 -1.15 -8.87 8.12
N ALA A 83 -2.14 -9.59 8.66
CA ALA A 83 -2.14 -10.02 10.06
C ALA A 83 -1.06 -11.07 10.36
N ALA A 84 -0.69 -11.89 9.38
CA ALA A 84 0.36 -12.89 9.51
C ALA A 84 1.77 -12.27 9.53
N VAL A 85 1.92 -11.02 9.07
CA VAL A 85 3.19 -10.28 9.15
C VAL A 85 3.33 -9.77 10.58
N GLY A 86 3.80 -10.66 11.46
CA GLY A 86 4.05 -10.36 12.85
C GLY A 86 5.04 -9.20 13.00
N LEU A 87 4.73 -8.32 13.95
CA LEU A 87 5.64 -7.33 14.51
C LEU A 87 6.77 -8.09 15.24
N GLU A 88 7.82 -8.48 14.51
CA GLU A 88 9.12 -8.84 15.09
C GLU A 88 10.11 -7.67 14.96
#